data_AF-A0A0C2BZ61-F1
#
_entry.id   AF-A0A0C2BZ61-F1
#
_cell.length_a   1.000
_cell.length_b   1.000
_cell.length_c   1.000
_cell.angle_alpha   90.00
_cell.angle_beta   90.00
_cell.angle_gamma   90.00
#
_symmetry.space_group_name_H-M   'P 1'
#
loop_
_entity.id
_entity.type
_entity.pdbx_description
1 polymer ?
#
loop_
_entity_poly.entity_id
_entity_poly.type
_entity_poly.pdbx_seq_one_letter_code
_entity_poly.pdbx_strand_id
1 'polypeptide(L)'
;VWNVSRPRHDLSRCLAAENVGWPARIAPPLDRLCALCKQFEQWLSTSSNNVVVIHCKVCPTTDPASSRAEFVSIQGNTSRAAIVLAAFMHYNAICSNDEFVEDRFDMKRFAEKHIGANGQPSHKRYITYFSSLLSGKIRVNPAPIYLHRITVSHLIGRVLSFKVYERLLPVYQTAPRCVDTASTIFN
;
A
#
# COMPACT_ATOMS: atom_id res chain seq x y z
N VAL A 1 3.90 18.40 -7.01
CA VAL A 1 3.29 17.80 -5.79
C VAL A 1 2.62 16.50 -6.20
N TRP A 2 2.90 15.37 -5.53
CA TRP A 2 2.31 14.08 -5.86
C TRP A 2 1.20 13.72 -4.88
N ASN A 3 -0.04 13.72 -5.35
CA ASN A 3 -1.19 13.31 -4.57
C ASN A 3 -1.37 11.80 -4.66
N VAL A 4 -1.05 11.11 -3.58
CA VAL A 4 -1.19 9.64 -3.46
C VAL A 4 -2.55 9.24 -2.89
N SER A 5 -3.48 10.18 -2.82
CA SER A 5 -4.90 9.95 -2.49
C SER A 5 -5.81 10.06 -3.70
N ARG A 6 -7.10 9.73 -3.51
CA ARG A 6 -8.10 9.98 -4.55
C ARG A 6 -8.02 11.46 -5.00
N PRO A 7 -8.25 11.74 -6.29
CA PRO A 7 -8.23 13.10 -6.81
C PRO A 7 -9.14 14.02 -6.00
N ARG A 8 -8.71 15.26 -5.80
CA ARG A 8 -9.55 16.28 -5.17
C ARG A 8 -9.47 17.58 -5.96
N HIS A 9 -10.64 18.19 -6.16
CA HIS A 9 -10.77 19.43 -6.93
C HIS A 9 -10.14 20.65 -6.24
N ASP A 10 -10.09 20.67 -4.91
CA ASP A 10 -9.44 21.73 -4.12
C ASP A 10 -7.93 21.75 -4.34
N LEU A 11 -7.29 20.58 -4.33
CA LEU A 11 -5.85 20.45 -4.54
C LEU A 11 -5.44 20.90 -5.96
N SER A 12 -6.22 20.50 -6.97
CA SER A 12 -5.98 20.86 -8.38
C SER A 12 -6.15 22.35 -8.68
N ARG A 13 -6.85 23.11 -7.82
CA ARG A 13 -7.01 24.57 -7.98
C ARG A 13 -5.83 25.36 -7.41
N CYS A 14 -5.20 24.85 -6.35
CA CYS A 14 -4.15 25.58 -5.63
C CYS A 14 -2.73 25.12 -6.00
N LEU A 15 -2.58 23.89 -6.50
CA LEU A 15 -1.28 23.28 -6.77
C LEU A 15 -1.33 22.50 -8.10
N ALA A 16 -0.22 22.52 -8.84
CA ALA A 16 0.03 21.58 -9.93
C ALA A 16 0.29 20.17 -9.34
N ALA A 17 -0.81 19.51 -8.95
CA ALA A 17 -0.78 18.22 -8.27
C ALA A 17 -0.99 17.06 -9.26
N GLU A 18 -0.05 16.12 -9.27
CA GLU A 18 -0.17 14.88 -10.02
C GLU A 18 -1.01 13.87 -9.24
N ASN A 19 -2.09 13.39 -9.85
CA ASN A 19 -3.02 12.47 -9.20
C ASN A 19 -2.61 11.00 -9.45
N VAL A 20 -1.81 10.48 -8.54
CA VAL A 20 -1.19 9.14 -8.61
C VAL A 20 -1.72 8.21 -7.51
N GLY A 21 -2.81 8.58 -6.83
CA GLY A 21 -3.30 7.87 -5.65
C GLY A 21 -4.13 6.62 -5.87
N TRP A 22 -4.39 5.93 -4.76
CA TRP A 22 -5.17 4.70 -4.66
C TRP A 22 -6.01 4.67 -3.37
N PRO A 23 -6.94 3.69 -3.20
CA PRO A 23 -7.74 3.56 -1.99
C PRO A 23 -6.90 3.40 -0.71
N ALA A 24 -7.32 4.03 0.39
CA ALA A 24 -6.48 4.15 1.60
C ALA A 24 -6.14 2.84 2.33
N ARG A 25 -6.93 1.77 2.13
CA ARG A 25 -6.80 0.49 2.86
C ARG A 25 -6.25 -0.66 2.01
N ILE A 26 -5.78 -0.35 0.81
CA ILE A 26 -5.29 -1.33 -0.14
C ILE A 26 -3.87 -0.92 -0.50
N ALA A 27 -2.98 -1.90 -0.61
CA ALA A 27 -1.64 -1.65 -1.13
C ALA A 27 -1.72 -1.17 -2.60
N PRO A 28 -0.87 -0.22 -3.01
CA PRO A 28 -0.80 0.20 -4.40
C PRO A 28 -0.34 -0.96 -5.30
N PRO A 29 -0.79 -0.99 -6.56
CA PRO A 29 -0.15 -1.81 -7.59
C PRO A 29 1.37 -1.56 -7.68
N LEU A 30 2.16 -2.59 -7.97
CA LEU A 30 3.63 -2.51 -7.98
C LEU A 30 4.18 -1.67 -9.15
N ASP A 31 3.53 -1.74 -10.30
CA ASP A 31 3.78 -0.88 -11.47
C ASP A 31 3.62 0.61 -11.13
N ARG A 32 2.62 0.95 -10.32
CA ARG A 32 2.40 2.32 -9.84
C ARG A 32 3.54 2.81 -8.95
N LEU A 33 4.06 1.96 -8.06
CA LEU A 33 5.23 2.30 -7.24
C LEU A 33 6.47 2.53 -8.11
N CYS A 34 6.68 1.69 -9.13
CA CYS A 34 7.79 1.84 -10.06
C CYS A 34 7.69 3.17 -10.84
N ALA A 35 6.51 3.48 -11.38
CA ALA A 35 6.26 4.73 -12.10
C ALA A 35 6.53 5.96 -11.22
N LEU A 36 6.08 5.94 -9.96
CA LEU A 36 6.35 6.99 -8.98
C LEU A 36 7.86 7.18 -8.73
N CYS A 37 8.60 6.10 -8.54
CA CYS A 37 10.04 6.18 -8.30
C CYS A 37 10.78 6.83 -9.49
N LYS A 38 10.43 6.43 -10.72
CA LYS A 38 11.01 7.02 -11.94
C LYS A 38 10.67 8.50 -12.10
N GLN A 39 9.43 8.89 -11.79
CA GLN A 39 9.02 10.30 -11.81
C GLN A 39 9.81 11.13 -10.79
N PHE A 40 10.02 10.60 -9.58
CA PHE A 40 10.80 11.28 -8.55
C PHE A 40 12.26 11.43 -8.95
N GLU A 41 12.89 10.37 -9.46
CA GLU A 41 14.26 10.42 -9.98
C GLU A 41 14.40 11.44 -11.12
N GLN A 42 13.49 11.43 -12.10
CA GLN A 42 13.50 12.37 -13.21
C GLN A 42 13.35 13.82 -12.73
N TRP A 43 12.44 14.07 -11.78
CA TRP A 43 12.24 15.40 -11.21
C TRP A 43 13.46 15.88 -10.44
N LEU A 44 14.03 15.04 -9.57
CA LEU A 44 15.18 15.39 -8.72
C LEU A 44 16.47 15.56 -9.55
N SER A 45 16.64 14.79 -10.63
CA SER A 45 17.81 14.92 -11.52
C SER A 45 17.76 16.17 -12.41
N THR A 46 16.61 16.82 -12.56
CA THR A 46 16.47 18.04 -13.39
C THR A 46 17.16 19.26 -12.76
N SER A 47 17.18 19.36 -11.42
CA SER A 47 17.80 20.47 -10.69
C SER A 47 18.03 20.10 -9.23
N SER A 48 19.17 20.48 -8.65
CA SER A 48 19.49 20.26 -7.24
C SER A 48 18.55 21.01 -6.28
N ASN A 49 17.81 22.01 -6.76
CA ASN A 49 16.82 22.76 -5.97
C ASN A 49 15.42 22.11 -6.00
N ASN A 50 15.23 21.04 -6.77
CA ASN A 50 13.93 20.41 -6.91
C ASN A 50 13.59 19.60 -5.65
N VAL A 51 12.35 19.77 -5.18
CA VAL A 51 11.84 19.06 -4.00
C VAL A 51 10.62 18.22 -4.39
N VAL A 52 10.56 17.00 -3.86
CA VAL A 52 9.38 16.13 -3.98
C VAL A 52 8.47 16.35 -2.77
N VAL A 53 7.22 16.73 -3.04
CA VAL A 53 6.18 16.86 -2.01
C VAL A 53 5.15 15.76 -2.19
N ILE A 54 5.05 14.85 -1.22
CA ILE A 54 4.07 13.75 -1.21
C ILE A 54 2.87 14.18 -0.36
N HIS A 55 1.71 14.29 -1.01
CA HIS A 55 0.46 14.60 -0.35
C HIS A 55 -0.39 13.33 -0.21
N CYS A 56 -0.88 13.05 1.00
CA CYS A 56 -1.89 12.03 1.22
C CYS A 56 -3.00 12.56 2.16
N LYS A 57 -4.26 12.31 1.77
CA LYS A 57 -5.42 12.57 2.61
C LYS A 57 -5.40 11.61 3.80
N VAL A 58 -5.57 12.18 4.98
CA VAL A 58 -5.84 11.44 6.21
C VAL A 58 -7.23 10.80 6.14
N CYS A 59 -7.31 9.49 6.35
CA CYS A 59 -8.57 8.76 6.50
C CYS A 59 -8.69 8.32 7.96
N PRO A 60 -9.55 8.95 8.77
CA PRO A 60 -9.74 8.53 10.16
C PRO A 60 -10.20 7.07 10.18
N THR A 61 -9.43 6.21 10.83
CA THR A 61 -9.89 4.86 11.18
C THR A 61 -10.53 4.94 12.56
N THR A 62 -11.86 4.93 12.61
CA THR A 62 -12.56 4.53 13.83
C THR A 62 -12.40 3.02 13.96
N ASP A 63 -11.78 2.56 15.04
CA ASP A 63 -11.81 1.14 15.40
C ASP A 63 -13.22 0.81 15.90
N PRO A 64 -14.02 0.01 15.16
CA PRO A 64 -15.37 -0.32 15.59
C PRO A 64 -15.41 -1.20 16.85
N ALA A 65 -14.27 -1.75 17.30
CA ALA A 65 -14.17 -2.57 18.51
C ALA A 65 -13.67 -1.79 19.74
N SER A 66 -13.21 -0.54 19.59
CA SER A 66 -12.76 0.29 20.71
C SER A 66 -13.91 1.15 21.23
N SER A 67 -14.46 0.78 22.40
CA SER A 67 -15.39 1.61 23.17
C SER A 67 -14.76 2.90 23.72
N ARG A 68 -13.44 3.10 23.57
CA ARG A 68 -12.78 4.39 23.79
C ARG A 68 -12.66 5.11 22.45
N ALA A 69 -13.45 6.16 22.28
CA ALA A 69 -13.43 7.08 21.15
C ALA A 69 -12.12 7.91 21.01
N GLU A 70 -11.09 7.63 21.81
CA GLU A 70 -9.97 8.54 22.05
C GLU A 70 -8.62 8.02 21.53
N PHE A 71 -8.58 6.89 20.82
CA PHE A 71 -7.36 6.43 20.14
C PHE A 71 -7.59 6.39 18.63
N VAL A 72 -7.77 7.57 18.04
CA VAL A 72 -7.55 7.76 16.60
C VAL A 72 -6.09 7.41 16.34
N SER A 73 -5.82 6.24 15.77
CA SER A 73 -4.46 5.86 15.43
C SER A 73 -3.94 6.78 14.32
N ILE A 74 -3.21 7.83 14.72
CA ILE A 74 -2.51 8.74 13.80
C ILE A 74 -1.58 7.94 12.86
N GLN A 75 -1.12 6.76 13.30
CA GLN A 75 -0.31 5.83 12.50
C GLN A 75 -0.99 5.29 11.24
N GLY A 76 -2.32 5.16 11.19
CA GLY A 76 -3.02 4.70 9.97
C GLY A 76 -3.06 5.75 8.85
N ASN A 77 -2.84 7.02 9.20
CA ASN A 77 -3.25 8.18 8.41
C ASN A 77 -2.26 8.60 7.32
N THR A 78 -1.00 8.17 7.39
CA THR A 78 0.07 8.50 6.43
C THR A 78 0.70 7.27 5.78
N SER A 79 0.10 6.09 5.99
CA SER A 79 0.59 4.80 5.46
C SER A 79 0.85 4.82 3.96
N ARG A 80 0.03 5.53 3.16
CA ARG A 80 0.26 5.69 1.72
C ARG A 80 1.54 6.45 1.40
N ALA A 81 1.79 7.59 2.06
CA ALA A 81 3.02 8.34 1.87
C ALA A 81 4.24 7.52 2.33
N ALA A 82 4.09 6.79 3.44
CA ALA A 82 5.13 5.91 3.94
C ALA A 82 5.46 4.76 2.97
N ILE A 83 4.48 4.18 2.27
CA ILE A 83 4.72 3.14 1.24
C ILE A 83 5.52 3.71 0.09
N VAL A 84 5.19 4.93 -0.35
CA VAL A 84 5.88 5.62 -1.46
C VAL A 84 7.32 5.93 -1.08
N LEU A 85 7.53 6.47 0.12
CA LEU A 85 8.88 6.73 0.65
C LEU A 85 9.69 5.44 0.80
N ALA A 86 9.10 4.38 1.34
CA ALA A 86 9.77 3.08 1.47
C ALA A 86 10.14 2.49 0.10
N ALA A 87 9.24 2.60 -0.89
CA ALA A 87 9.51 2.17 -2.25
C ALA A 87 10.66 2.98 -2.87
N PHE A 88 10.62 4.30 -2.76
CA PHE A 88 11.66 5.18 -3.29
C PHE A 88 13.01 4.97 -2.59
N MET A 89 13.02 4.75 -1.28
CA MET A 89 14.23 4.38 -0.53
C MET A 89 14.86 3.09 -1.09
N HIS A 90 14.06 2.04 -1.32
CA HIS A 90 14.54 0.80 -1.93
C HIS A 90 15.00 0.99 -3.38
N TYR A 91 14.29 1.83 -4.15
CA TYR A 91 14.68 2.17 -5.52
C TYR A 91 16.05 2.85 -5.55
N ASN A 92 16.25 3.93 -4.79
CA ASN A 92 17.53 4.64 -4.74
C ASN A 92 18.66 3.73 -4.24
N ALA A 93 18.41 2.89 -3.24
CA ALA A 93 19.44 1.98 -2.74
C ALA A 93 19.93 0.95 -3.78
N ILE A 94 19.15 0.69 -4.83
CA ILE A 94 19.49 -0.27 -5.89
C ILE A 94 19.97 0.46 -7.16
N CYS A 95 19.35 1.60 -7.49
CA CYS A 95 19.52 2.30 -8.77
C CYS A 95 20.43 3.52 -8.70
N SER A 96 20.70 4.09 -7.51
CA SER A 96 21.54 5.28 -7.34
C SER A 96 22.87 4.95 -6.66
N ASN A 97 23.90 5.76 -6.94
CA ASN A 97 25.18 5.74 -6.23
C ASN A 97 25.02 6.24 -4.78
N ASP A 98 25.97 5.91 -3.91
CA ASP A 98 25.95 6.14 -2.45
C ASP A 98 25.93 7.61 -1.97
N GLU A 99 25.66 8.59 -2.83
CA GLU A 99 25.65 10.02 -2.46
C GLU A 99 24.51 10.42 -1.49
N PHE A 100 23.48 9.59 -1.31
CA PHE A 100 22.29 9.91 -0.50
C PHE A 100 22.09 8.98 0.70
N VAL A 101 23.17 8.50 1.34
CA VAL A 101 23.09 7.55 2.45
C VAL A 101 22.30 8.09 3.65
N GLU A 102 22.49 9.36 4.00
CA GLU A 102 21.85 10.00 5.16
C GLU A 102 20.33 10.08 4.98
N ASP A 103 19.86 10.44 3.79
CA ASP A 103 18.43 10.50 3.45
C ASP A 103 17.73 9.14 3.60
N ARG A 104 18.47 8.03 3.38
CA ARG A 104 17.92 6.67 3.54
C ARG A 104 17.57 6.38 4.99
N PHE A 105 18.29 6.94 5.97
CA PHE A 105 18.01 6.71 7.39
C PHE A 105 16.69 7.37 7.81
N ASP A 106 16.47 8.63 7.40
CA ASP A 106 15.24 9.35 7.71
C ASP A 106 14.03 8.77 6.98
N MET A 107 14.20 8.40 5.71
CA MET A 107 13.16 7.68 4.96
C MET A 107 12.78 6.36 5.63
N LYS A 108 13.77 5.58 6.08
CA LYS A 108 13.56 4.32 6.80
C LYS A 108 12.81 4.55 8.11
N ARG A 109 13.24 5.50 8.91
CA ARG A 109 12.61 5.84 10.20
C ARG A 109 11.16 6.29 10.01
N PHE A 110 10.88 7.10 8.98
CA PHE A 110 9.52 7.50 8.64
C PHE A 110 8.67 6.30 8.20
N ALA A 111 9.19 5.44 7.35
CA ALA A 111 8.49 4.24 6.89
C ALA A 111 8.17 3.29 8.05
N GLU A 112 9.13 3.02 8.94
CA GLU A 112 8.96 2.17 10.12
C GLU A 112 7.93 2.76 11.10
N LYS A 113 7.92 4.08 11.30
CA LYS A 113 6.93 4.74 12.18
C LYS A 113 5.48 4.53 11.73
N HIS A 114 5.24 4.45 10.42
CA HIS A 114 3.89 4.46 9.84
C HIS A 114 3.45 3.13 9.18
N ILE A 115 4.40 2.21 8.95
CA ILE A 115 4.13 0.86 8.40
C ILE A 115 4.66 -0.24 9.32
N GLY A 116 5.40 0.09 10.39
CA GLY A 116 6.10 -0.85 11.29
C GLY A 116 5.19 -1.85 12.01
N ALA A 117 5.43 -2.15 13.29
CA ALA A 117 4.74 -3.27 13.97
C ALA A 117 3.22 -3.31 13.73
N ASN A 118 2.54 -2.16 13.81
CA ASN A 118 1.09 -2.03 13.68
C ASN A 118 0.58 -1.77 12.24
N GLY A 119 1.46 -1.75 11.24
CA GLY A 119 1.07 -1.50 9.84
C GLY A 119 0.33 -2.68 9.21
N GLN A 120 -0.57 -2.38 8.26
CA GLN A 120 -1.35 -3.39 7.54
C GLN A 120 -0.42 -4.42 6.86
N PRO A 121 -0.64 -5.74 7.06
CA PRO A 121 0.22 -6.79 6.50
C PRO A 121 0.37 -6.74 4.97
N SER A 122 -0.68 -6.31 4.26
CA SER A 122 -0.65 -6.14 2.81
C SER A 122 0.33 -5.05 2.37
N HIS A 123 0.42 -3.93 3.08
CA HIS A 123 1.37 -2.86 2.77
C HIS A 123 2.81 -3.33 2.92
N LYS A 124 3.13 -4.01 4.03
CA LYS A 124 4.45 -4.62 4.27
C LYS A 124 4.83 -5.58 3.14
N ARG A 125 3.90 -6.48 2.79
CA ARG A 125 4.09 -7.47 1.72
C ARG A 125 4.42 -6.81 0.38
N TYR A 126 3.73 -5.74 0.01
CA TYR A 126 3.96 -5.06 -1.27
C TYR A 126 5.29 -4.32 -1.32
N ILE A 127 5.75 -3.74 -0.20
CA ILE A 127 7.09 -3.14 -0.12
C ILE A 127 8.17 -4.22 -0.29
N THR A 128 8.00 -5.37 0.36
CA THR A 128 8.91 -6.52 0.21
C THR A 128 8.90 -7.06 -1.22
N TYR A 129 7.74 -7.17 -1.86
CA TYR A 129 7.65 -7.58 -3.27
C TYR A 129 8.36 -6.59 -4.17
N PHE A 130 8.13 -5.30 -3.98
CA PHE A 130 8.76 -4.25 -4.78
C PHE A 130 10.30 -4.32 -4.69
N SER A 131 10.86 -4.35 -3.49
CA SER A 131 12.32 -4.44 -3.32
C SER A 131 12.91 -5.76 -3.81
N SER A 132 12.20 -6.87 -3.65
CA SER A 132 12.64 -8.18 -4.12
C SER A 132 12.59 -8.30 -5.65
N LEU A 133 11.60 -7.68 -6.30
CA LEU A 133 11.51 -7.59 -7.77
C LEU A 133 12.62 -6.70 -8.32
N LEU A 134 12.84 -5.53 -7.74
CA LEU A 134 13.89 -4.60 -8.16
C LEU A 134 15.29 -5.21 -8.03
N SER A 135 15.55 -5.93 -6.94
CA SER A 135 16.83 -6.62 -6.73
C SER A 135 16.98 -7.94 -7.49
N GLY A 136 15.96 -8.35 -8.25
CA GLY A 136 15.96 -9.62 -9.00
C GLY A 136 15.85 -10.88 -8.14
N LYS A 137 15.64 -10.76 -6.82
CA LYS A 137 15.47 -11.90 -5.89
C LYS A 137 14.22 -12.72 -6.19
N ILE A 138 13.18 -12.08 -6.70
CA ILE A 138 11.96 -12.75 -7.18
C ILE A 138 11.63 -12.27 -8.60
N ARG A 139 10.85 -13.08 -9.32
CA ARG A 139 10.38 -12.76 -10.68
C ARG A 139 8.87 -12.93 -10.75
N VAL A 140 8.22 -12.15 -11.61
CA VAL A 140 6.78 -12.28 -11.87
C VAL A 140 6.53 -13.60 -12.57
N ASN A 141 5.57 -14.38 -12.06
CA ASN A 141 5.05 -15.54 -12.77
C ASN A 141 3.93 -15.08 -13.72
N PRO A 142 4.09 -15.19 -15.05
CA PRO A 142 3.05 -14.80 -16.00
C PRO A 142 1.95 -15.86 -16.15
N ALA A 143 2.13 -17.07 -15.62
CA ALA A 143 1.15 -18.13 -15.74
C ALA A 143 -0.14 -17.81 -14.93
N PRO A 144 -1.33 -18.15 -15.45
CA PRO A 144 -2.57 -17.96 -14.72
C PRO A 144 -2.59 -18.81 -13.44
N ILE A 145 -3.17 -18.27 -12.38
CA ILE A 145 -3.37 -18.96 -11.11
C ILE A 145 -4.86 -19.24 -10.94
N TYR A 146 -5.20 -20.48 -10.65
CA TYR A 146 -6.58 -20.92 -10.40
C TYR A 146 -6.80 -21.06 -8.89
N LEU A 147 -7.74 -20.28 -8.35
CA LEU A 147 -8.18 -20.41 -6.97
C LEU A 147 -9.33 -21.41 -6.90
N HIS A 148 -9.03 -22.67 -6.56
CA HIS A 148 -10.04 -23.73 -6.51
C HIS A 148 -10.83 -23.77 -5.19
N ARG A 149 -10.22 -23.32 -4.09
CA ARG A 149 -10.79 -23.50 -2.76
C ARG A 149 -10.24 -22.51 -1.75
N ILE A 150 -11.12 -21.98 -0.90
CA ILE A 150 -10.77 -21.27 0.33
C ILE A 150 -11.25 -22.13 1.51
N THR A 151 -10.33 -22.50 2.39
CA THR A 151 -10.64 -23.20 3.63
C THR A 151 -10.43 -22.26 4.79
N VAL A 152 -11.44 -22.08 5.63
CA VAL A 152 -11.35 -21.23 6.82
C VAL A 152 -11.70 -22.03 8.06
N SER A 153 -10.90 -21.87 9.11
CA SER A 153 -11.07 -22.50 10.41
C SER A 153 -11.30 -21.48 11.52
N HIS A 154 -11.76 -21.95 12.68
CA HIS A 154 -11.94 -21.15 13.90
C HIS A 154 -12.94 -19.98 13.81
N LEU A 155 -13.95 -20.07 12.93
CA LEU A 155 -15.01 -19.07 12.78
C LEU A 155 -16.42 -19.66 12.98
N ILE A 156 -16.54 -20.71 13.79
CA ILE A 156 -17.82 -21.40 14.07
C ILE A 156 -18.87 -20.40 14.55
N GLY A 157 -20.10 -20.54 14.04
CA GLY A 157 -21.24 -19.69 14.39
C GLY A 157 -21.22 -18.31 13.72
N ARG A 158 -20.34 -18.09 12.73
CA ARG A 158 -20.33 -16.89 11.90
C ARG A 158 -20.90 -17.18 10.51
N VAL A 159 -21.57 -16.19 9.93
CA VAL A 159 -21.96 -16.21 8.51
C VAL A 159 -20.86 -15.53 7.71
N LEU A 160 -20.27 -16.26 6.75
CA LEU A 160 -19.18 -15.78 5.92
C LEU A 160 -19.58 -15.69 4.44
N SER A 161 -19.05 -14.69 3.75
CA SER A 161 -19.06 -14.61 2.30
C SER A 161 -17.71 -14.08 1.81
N PHE A 162 -17.24 -14.59 0.68
CA PHE A 162 -15.98 -14.16 0.07
C PHE A 162 -16.27 -13.37 -1.18
N LYS A 163 -15.46 -12.33 -1.40
CA LYS A 163 -15.47 -11.56 -2.63
C LYS A 163 -14.05 -11.37 -3.12
N VAL A 164 -13.78 -11.86 -4.33
CA VAL A 164 -12.47 -11.75 -4.97
C VAL A 164 -12.49 -10.57 -5.90
N TYR A 165 -11.43 -9.77 -5.84
CA TYR A 165 -11.26 -8.59 -6.68
C TYR A 165 -10.00 -8.73 -7.51
N GLU A 166 -10.10 -8.37 -8.79
CA GLU A 166 -8.97 -8.19 -9.69
C GLU A 166 -9.00 -6.75 -10.23
N ARG A 167 -7.89 -6.02 -10.12
CA ARG A 167 -7.83 -4.58 -10.51
C ARG A 167 -8.97 -3.73 -9.93
N LEU A 168 -9.36 -4.01 -8.68
CA LEU A 168 -10.49 -3.39 -7.97
C LEU A 168 -11.89 -3.69 -8.54
N LEU A 169 -11.99 -4.61 -9.51
CA LEU A 169 -13.25 -5.12 -10.03
C LEU A 169 -13.60 -6.46 -9.36
N PRO A 170 -14.84 -6.66 -8.91
CA PRO A 170 -15.23 -7.94 -8.34
C PRO A 170 -15.35 -9.00 -9.44
N VAL A 171 -14.62 -10.10 -9.29
CA VAL A 171 -14.59 -11.20 -10.27
C VAL A 171 -15.32 -12.45 -9.78
N TYR A 172 -15.45 -12.60 -8.46
CA TYR A 172 -16.15 -13.72 -7.84
C TYR A 172 -16.76 -13.32 -6.51
N GLN A 173 -17.92 -13.87 -6.18
CA GLN A 173 -18.56 -13.70 -4.89
C GLN A 173 -19.31 -14.97 -4.50
N THR A 174 -19.09 -15.45 -3.27
CA THR A 174 -19.85 -16.59 -2.73
C THR A 174 -21.17 -16.12 -2.14
N ALA A 175 -22.15 -17.02 -2.09
CA ALA A 175 -23.31 -16.82 -1.22
C ALA A 175 -22.86 -16.79 0.26
N PRO A 176 -23.57 -16.04 1.13
CA PRO A 176 -23.36 -16.12 2.57
C PRO A 176 -23.64 -17.53 3.09
N ARG A 177 -22.73 -18.08 3.90
CA ARG A 177 -22.83 -19.44 4.46
C ARG A 177 -22.49 -19.41 5.95
N CYS A 178 -23.30 -20.09 6.77
CA CYS A 178 -22.99 -20.32 8.17
C CYS A 178 -21.84 -21.33 8.31
N VAL A 179 -20.90 -21.04 9.21
CA VAL A 179 -19.80 -21.93 9.55
C VAL A 179 -20.26 -22.83 10.69
N ASP A 180 -20.70 -24.04 10.33
CA ASP A 180 -21.26 -25.01 11.27
C ASP A 180 -20.21 -25.96 11.86
N THR A 181 -19.04 -26.05 11.21
CA THR A 181 -17.95 -26.97 11.57
C THR A 181 -16.62 -26.22 11.81
N ALA A 182 -15.69 -26.86 12.51
CA ALA A 182 -14.37 -26.29 12.83
C ALA A 182 -13.56 -25.84 11.60
N SER A 183 -13.86 -26.41 10.43
CA SER A 183 -13.38 -25.99 9.13
C SER A 183 -14.55 -25.95 8.15
N THR A 184 -14.69 -24.86 7.40
CA THR A 184 -15.67 -24.71 6.31
C THR A 184 -14.95 -24.42 5.01
N ILE A 185 -15.41 -25.08 3.95
CA ILE A 185 -14.85 -25.02 2.61
C ILE A 185 -15.77 -24.17 1.72
N PHE A 186 -15.16 -23.21 1.02
CA PHE A 186 -15.78 -22.40 -0.03
C PHE A 186 -15.10 -22.77 -1.35
N ASN A 187 -15.90 -23.25 -2.30
CA ASN A 187 -15.47 -23.51 -3.68
C ASN A 187 -15.71 -22.27 -4.55
#